data_AF-A0A9D8FD86-F1
#
_entry.id   AF-A0A9D8FD86-F1
#
_cell.length_a   1.000
_cell.length_b   1.000
_cell.length_c   1.000
_cell.angle_alpha   90.00
_cell.angle_beta   90.00
_cell.angle_gamma   90.00
#
_symmetry.space_group_name_H-M   'P 1'
#
loop_
_entity.id
_entity.type
_entity.pdbx_description
1 polymer ?
#
loop_
_entity_poly.entity_id
_entity_poly.type
_entity_poly.pdbx_seq_one_letter_code
_entity_poly.pdbx_strand_id
1 'polypeptide(L)'
;MLGRDYPWQKPDNYSCCKSNRLWGHGFAPAIFDGYKQPLLLKLYRCPDCGCVIRLRPKGYFKRFQAPVETIRSSITCKSTTNRWLPGITLRRQRHWFRALCKRIKAYLTDTWHQGVVAGFDYLLQLGQIPVSRTI
;
A
#
# COMPACT_ATOMS: atom_id res chain seq x y z
N MET A 1 -9.75 5.81 -20.42
CA MET A 1 -9.64 4.73 -19.41
C MET A 1 -10.72 3.72 -19.70
N LEU A 2 -10.41 2.41 -19.70
CA LEU A 2 -11.38 1.36 -20.04
C LEU A 2 -12.51 1.17 -19.00
N GLY A 3 -12.38 1.74 -17.80
CA GLY A 3 -13.47 1.77 -16.82
C GLY A 3 -13.98 0.36 -16.44
N ARG A 4 -15.24 0.09 -16.75
CA ARG A 4 -15.88 -1.22 -16.49
C ARG A 4 -15.38 -2.33 -17.42
N ASP A 5 -14.88 -1.95 -18.59
CA ASP A 5 -14.40 -2.87 -19.64
C ASP A 5 -12.92 -3.24 -19.45
N TYR A 6 -12.26 -2.69 -18.43
CA TYR A 6 -10.92 -3.11 -18.08
C TYR A 6 -10.92 -4.60 -17.65
N PRO A 7 -10.00 -5.44 -18.16
CA PRO A 7 -9.95 -6.87 -17.85
C PRO A 7 -9.39 -7.12 -16.45
N TRP A 8 -10.22 -6.88 -15.43
CA TRP A 8 -9.85 -7.05 -14.03
C TRP A 8 -9.55 -8.53 -13.72
N GLN A 9 -8.31 -8.81 -13.32
CA GLN A 9 -7.94 -10.12 -12.79
C GLN A 9 -8.58 -10.34 -11.42
N LYS A 10 -9.35 -11.41 -11.29
CA LYS A 10 -9.93 -11.84 -10.03
C LYS A 10 -8.80 -12.35 -9.11
N PRO A 11 -8.76 -11.95 -7.83
CA PRO A 11 -7.78 -12.51 -6.90
C PRO A 11 -8.02 -14.00 -6.68
N ASP A 12 -6.95 -14.81 -6.72
CA ASP A 12 -7.05 -16.26 -6.54
C ASP A 12 -7.31 -16.66 -5.08
N ASN A 13 -6.69 -15.92 -4.15
CA ASN A 13 -6.72 -16.24 -2.73
C ASN A 13 -7.13 -15.02 -1.90
N TYR A 14 -7.97 -15.28 -0.90
CA TYR A 14 -8.36 -14.25 0.06
C TYR A 14 -8.10 -14.69 1.50
N SER A 15 -7.36 -13.87 2.24
CA SER A 15 -6.80 -14.24 3.54
C SER A 15 -7.76 -14.11 4.73
N CYS A 16 -8.96 -13.53 4.59
CA CYS A 16 -9.82 -13.29 5.75
C CYS A 16 -10.55 -14.55 6.25
N CYS A 17 -10.95 -15.46 5.37
CA CYS A 17 -11.73 -16.64 5.76
C CYS A 17 -11.36 -17.93 5.00
N LYS A 18 -10.22 -17.93 4.28
CA LYS A 18 -9.71 -19.05 3.46
C LYS A 18 -10.63 -19.53 2.33
N SER A 19 -11.83 -18.96 2.19
CA SER A 19 -12.69 -19.20 1.02
C SER A 19 -12.03 -18.67 -0.26
N ASN A 20 -12.10 -19.47 -1.32
CA ASN A 20 -11.73 -19.10 -2.68
C ASN A 20 -12.91 -18.49 -3.47
N ARG A 21 -14.09 -18.39 -2.85
CA ARG A 21 -15.30 -17.87 -3.49
C ARG A 21 -15.30 -16.35 -3.40
N LEU A 22 -15.04 -15.70 -4.53
CA LEU A 22 -15.15 -14.26 -4.68
C LEU A 22 -16.14 -13.91 -5.79
N TRP A 23 -17.10 -13.05 -5.46
CA TRP A 23 -18.18 -12.62 -6.35
C TRP A 23 -17.97 -11.17 -6.73
N GLY A 24 -18.32 -10.81 -7.97
CA GLY A 24 -18.28 -9.41 -8.39
C GLY A 24 -19.25 -8.58 -7.55
N HIS A 25 -18.74 -7.52 -6.90
CA HIS A 25 -19.53 -6.65 -6.02
C HIS A 25 -19.68 -5.22 -6.60
N GLY A 26 -19.44 -5.06 -7.90
CA GLY A 26 -19.52 -3.78 -8.59
C GLY A 26 -18.19 -3.03 -8.64
N PHE A 27 -18.26 -1.70 -8.61
CA PHE A 27 -17.13 -0.81 -8.78
C PHE A 27 -17.21 0.39 -7.84
N ALA A 28 -16.07 0.95 -7.45
CA ALA A 28 -16.02 2.19 -6.70
C ALA A 28 -14.88 3.11 -7.18
N PRO A 29 -15.12 4.43 -7.29
CA PRO A 29 -14.06 5.37 -7.62
C PRO A 29 -13.08 5.51 -6.44
N ALA A 30 -11.80 5.73 -6.75
CA ALA A 30 -10.82 6.18 -5.77
C ALA A 30 -9.77 7.08 -6.43
N ILE A 31 -9.28 8.05 -5.65
CA ILE A 31 -8.21 8.96 -6.06
C ILE A 31 -6.86 8.33 -5.71
N PHE A 32 -5.92 8.42 -6.65
CA PHE A 32 -4.54 8.01 -6.49
C PHE A 32 -3.64 9.12 -7.01
N ASP A 33 -2.52 9.36 -6.32
CA ASP A 33 -1.51 10.28 -6.81
C ASP A 33 -0.95 9.75 -8.14
N GLY A 34 -0.68 10.63 -9.10
CA GLY A 34 -0.21 10.28 -10.45
C GLY A 34 -1.32 10.09 -11.49
N TYR A 35 -2.60 10.09 -11.07
CA TYR A 35 -3.74 10.07 -11.98
C TYR A 35 -4.48 11.40 -11.97
N LYS A 36 -4.82 11.91 -13.17
CA LYS A 36 -5.56 13.18 -13.32
C LYS A 36 -7.03 13.08 -12.90
N GLN A 37 -7.57 11.88 -12.82
CA GLN A 37 -8.98 11.61 -12.52
C GLN A 37 -9.10 10.40 -11.58
N PRO A 38 -10.19 10.30 -10.80
CA PRO A 38 -10.46 9.11 -10.01
C PRO A 38 -10.52 7.85 -10.87
N LEU A 39 -9.95 6.75 -10.36
CA LEU A 39 -10.00 5.45 -11.02
C LEU A 39 -11.22 4.67 -10.55
N LEU A 40 -12.00 4.16 -11.49
CA LEU A 40 -13.09 3.23 -11.19
C LEU A 40 -12.50 1.83 -10.95
N LEU A 41 -12.52 1.33 -9.71
CA LEU A 41 -11.89 0.07 -9.33
C LEU A 41 -12.92 -1.04 -9.16
N LYS A 42 -12.61 -2.24 -9.62
CA LYS A 42 -13.44 -3.43 -9.38
C LYS A 42 -13.47 -3.82 -7.91
N LEU A 43 -14.66 -4.17 -7.44
CA LEU A 43 -14.90 -4.74 -6.13
C LEU A 43 -15.25 -6.23 -6.25
N TYR A 44 -14.71 -7.01 -5.32
CA TYR A 44 -15.13 -8.39 -5.07
C TYR A 44 -15.65 -8.51 -3.64
N ARG A 45 -16.64 -9.37 -3.42
CA ARG A 45 -17.14 -9.71 -2.08
C ARG A 45 -16.99 -11.21 -1.88
N CYS A 46 -16.50 -11.59 -0.71
CA CYS A 46 -16.58 -12.98 -0.26
C CYS A 46 -17.99 -13.23 0.29
N PRO A 47 -18.75 -14.22 -0.21
CA PRO A 47 -20.08 -14.51 0.30
C PRO A 47 -20.03 -15.10 1.71
N ASP A 48 -18.95 -15.82 2.06
CA ASP A 48 -18.86 -16.57 3.31
C ASP A 48 -18.52 -15.69 4.52
N CYS A 49 -17.65 -14.68 4.36
CA CYS A 49 -17.30 -13.73 5.44
C CYS A 49 -17.81 -12.30 5.22
N GLY A 50 -18.45 -12.04 4.09
CA GLY A 50 -18.95 -10.72 3.72
C GLY A 50 -17.89 -9.67 3.37
N CYS A 51 -16.60 -9.99 3.46
CA CYS A 51 -15.56 -8.99 3.25
C CYS A 51 -15.48 -8.53 1.79
N VAL A 52 -15.27 -7.23 1.61
CA VAL A 52 -15.14 -6.59 0.30
C VAL A 52 -13.66 -6.29 0.00
N ILE A 53 -13.19 -6.81 -1.12
CA ILE A 53 -11.88 -6.55 -1.70
C ILE A 53 -12.04 -5.47 -2.76
N ARG A 54 -11.27 -4.40 -2.65
CA ARG A 54 -11.15 -3.37 -3.68
C ARG A 54 -9.82 -3.54 -4.38
N LEU A 55 -9.85 -3.83 -5.68
CA LEU A 55 -8.62 -3.90 -6.49
C LEU A 55 -7.93 -2.54 -6.54
N ARG A 56 -6.63 -2.54 -6.86
CA ARG A 56 -5.80 -1.32 -6.89
C ARG A 56 -4.87 -1.36 -8.10
N PRO A 57 -4.41 -0.19 -8.58
CA PRO A 57 -3.37 -0.15 -9.59
C PRO A 57 -2.09 -0.81 -9.07
N LYS A 58 -1.34 -1.42 -9.99
CA LYS A 58 -0.01 -1.97 -9.68
C LYS A 58 0.89 -0.87 -9.11
N GLY A 59 1.68 -1.22 -8.11
CA GLY A 59 2.60 -0.27 -7.47
C GLY A 59 1.96 0.61 -6.38
N TYR A 60 0.77 0.25 -5.87
CA TYR A 60 0.15 0.94 -4.74
C TYR A 60 -0.18 -0.02 -3.59
N PHE A 61 0.16 0.36 -2.36
CA PHE A 61 -0.24 -0.40 -1.18
C PHE A 61 -1.75 -0.29 -0.90
N LYS A 62 -2.29 -1.32 -0.22
CA LYS A 62 -3.64 -1.27 0.36
C LYS A 62 -3.73 -0.08 1.33
N ARG A 63 -4.77 0.75 1.17
CA ARG A 63 -5.03 2.00 1.94
C ARG A 63 -4.11 3.19 1.64
N PHE A 64 -3.22 3.12 0.63
CA PHE A 64 -2.35 4.24 0.26
C PHE A 64 -2.69 4.80 -1.12
N GLN A 65 -2.83 6.12 -1.20
CA GLN A 65 -3.05 6.84 -2.45
C GLN A 65 -1.76 7.15 -3.21
N ALA A 66 -0.61 7.15 -2.53
CA ALA A 66 0.70 7.32 -3.18
C ALA A 66 1.23 6.00 -3.74
N PRO A 67 1.98 6.04 -4.86
CA PRO A 67 2.79 4.92 -5.32
C PRO A 67 3.77 4.46 -4.24
N VAL A 68 4.05 3.15 -4.22
CA VAL A 68 5.07 2.53 -3.36
C VAL A 68 6.42 3.21 -3.56
N GLU A 69 6.78 3.47 -4.82
CA GLU A 69 8.01 4.16 -5.19
C GLU A 69 8.08 5.56 -4.59
N THR A 70 7.01 6.35 -4.68
CA THR A 70 6.94 7.70 -4.10
C THR A 70 7.14 7.67 -2.58
N ILE A 71 6.53 6.71 -1.90
CA ILE A 71 6.70 6.52 -0.45
C ILE A 71 8.17 6.19 -0.15
N ARG A 72 8.77 5.25 -0.89
CA ARG A 72 10.18 4.87 -0.74
C ARG A 72 11.11 6.06 -0.98
N SER A 73 10.92 6.81 -2.07
CA SER A 73 11.71 8.01 -2.39
C SER A 73 11.60 9.10 -1.32
N SER A 74 10.42 9.27 -0.71
CA SER A 74 10.26 10.17 0.44
C SER A 74 11.10 9.74 1.64
N ILE A 75 11.11 8.44 1.95
CA ILE A 75 11.93 7.88 3.04
C ILE A 75 13.43 8.00 2.72
N THR A 76 13.83 7.68 1.49
CA THR A 76 15.22 7.82 1.04
C THR A 76 15.69 9.26 1.14
N CYS A 77 14.92 10.21 0.60
CA CYS A 77 15.22 11.64 0.68
C CYS A 77 15.43 12.08 2.14
N LYS A 78 14.54 11.64 3.05
CA LYS A 78 14.66 11.93 4.47
C LYS A 78 15.91 11.30 5.09
N SER A 79 16.23 10.07 4.72
CA SER A 79 17.38 9.35 5.27
C SER A 79 18.72 9.89 4.78
N THR A 80 18.81 10.34 3.53
CA THR A 80 20.09 10.77 2.91
C THR A 80 20.35 12.25 3.06
N THR A 81 19.31 13.09 3.01
CA THR A 81 19.47 14.56 3.00
C THR A 81 18.91 15.25 4.24
N ASN A 82 18.25 14.50 5.13
CA ASN A 82 17.47 15.01 6.26
C ASN A 82 16.30 15.95 5.87
N ARG A 83 15.99 16.09 4.57
CA ARG A 83 14.89 16.90 4.04
C ARG A 83 13.70 16.03 3.63
N TRP A 84 12.55 16.64 3.42
CA TRP A 84 11.36 15.95 2.91
C TRP A 84 11.25 16.16 1.41
N LEU A 85 10.66 15.18 0.71
CA LEU A 85 10.50 15.24 -0.74
C LEU A 85 9.53 16.39 -1.09
N PRO A 86 9.90 17.31 -2.00
CA PRO A 86 9.01 18.40 -2.41
C PRO A 86 7.79 17.85 -3.17
N GLY A 87 6.72 18.65 -3.24
CA GLY A 87 5.48 18.28 -3.94
C GLY A 87 4.57 17.29 -3.19
N ILE A 88 4.98 16.80 -2.01
CA ILE A 88 4.16 15.95 -1.15
C ILE A 88 3.99 16.60 0.21
N THR A 89 2.78 16.54 0.76
CA THR A 89 2.51 17.13 2.07
C THR A 89 3.38 16.51 3.17
N LEU A 90 4.00 17.37 3.98
CA LEU A 90 4.87 16.95 5.09
C LEU A 90 4.19 15.98 6.06
N ARG A 91 2.89 16.16 6.30
CA ARG A 91 2.11 15.30 7.19
C ARG A 91 2.07 13.85 6.70
N ARG A 92 1.89 13.62 5.39
CA ARG A 92 1.90 12.27 4.81
C ARG A 92 3.28 11.63 4.94
N GLN A 93 4.32 12.35 4.59
CA GLN A 93 5.71 11.86 4.64
C GLN A 93 6.15 11.51 6.07
N ARG A 94 5.88 12.40 7.03
CA ARG A 94 6.12 12.14 8.46
C ARG A 94 5.36 10.92 8.96
N HIS A 95 4.12 10.75 8.50
CA HIS A 95 3.30 9.60 8.86
C HIS A 95 3.92 8.29 8.39
N TRP A 96 4.34 8.23 7.12
CA TRP A 96 5.01 7.06 6.54
C TRP A 96 6.31 6.73 7.27
N PHE A 97 7.17 7.73 7.47
CA PHE A 97 8.46 7.55 8.13
C PHE A 97 8.29 7.03 9.57
N ARG A 98 7.40 7.64 10.36
CA ARG A 98 7.12 7.20 11.74
C ARG A 98 6.57 5.78 11.80
N ALA A 99 5.63 5.45 10.90
CA ALA A 99 5.08 4.10 10.82
C ALA A 99 6.16 3.07 10.50
N LEU A 100 7.04 3.37 9.54
CA LEU A 100 8.16 2.49 9.19
C LEU A 100 9.11 2.28 10.36
N CYS A 101 9.56 3.34 11.04
CA CYS A 101 10.44 3.19 12.20
C CYS A 101 9.81 2.31 13.29
N LYS A 102 8.50 2.46 13.54
CA LYS A 102 7.77 1.62 14.49
C LYS A 102 7.76 0.15 14.05
N ARG A 103 7.59 -0.10 12.75
CA ARG A 103 7.56 -1.46 12.20
C ARG A 103 8.95 -2.11 12.16
N ILE A 104 10.00 -1.36 11.84
CA ILE A 104 11.38 -1.86 11.94
C ILE A 104 11.64 -2.34 13.37
N LYS A 105 11.33 -1.53 14.39
CA LYS A 105 11.49 -1.95 15.80
C LYS A 105 10.69 -3.21 16.14
N ALA A 106 9.43 -3.28 15.69
CA ALA A 106 8.54 -4.39 16.02
C ALA A 106 8.90 -5.71 15.32
N TYR A 107 9.38 -5.65 14.08
CA TYR A 107 9.60 -6.85 13.24
C TYR A 107 11.07 -7.23 13.09
N LEU A 108 11.98 -6.24 13.13
CA LEU A 108 13.41 -6.44 12.88
C LEU A 108 14.24 -6.31 14.17
N THR A 109 13.58 -6.01 15.30
CA THR A 109 14.17 -5.91 16.64
C THR A 109 15.24 -4.82 16.76
N ASP A 110 15.86 -4.70 17.94
CA ASP A 110 16.90 -3.71 18.22
C ASP A 110 18.25 -4.05 17.55
N THR A 111 18.38 -5.22 16.93
CA THR A 111 19.60 -5.64 16.21
C THR A 111 19.70 -5.04 14.79
N TRP A 112 18.64 -4.41 14.30
CA TRP A 112 18.62 -3.82 12.95
C TRP A 112 19.45 -2.54 12.86
N HIS A 113 20.53 -2.59 12.08
CA HIS A 113 21.49 -1.48 11.90
C HIS A 113 21.68 -1.03 10.44
N GLN A 114 21.02 -1.69 9.48
CA GLN A 114 21.17 -1.38 8.04
C GLN A 114 20.44 -0.10 7.60
N GLY A 115 19.83 0.62 8.54
CA GLY A 115 19.13 1.87 8.29
C GLY A 115 17.67 1.71 7.85
N VAL A 116 16.98 2.85 7.74
CA VAL A 116 15.53 2.91 7.54
C VAL A 116 15.12 2.51 6.13
N VAL A 117 15.91 2.87 5.11
CA VAL A 117 15.64 2.51 3.72
C VAL A 117 15.74 1.00 3.52
N ALA A 118 16.81 0.36 4.03
CA ALA A 118 16.94 -1.09 3.97
C ALA A 118 15.79 -1.79 4.72
N GLY A 119 15.35 -1.24 5.86
CA GLY A 119 14.22 -1.80 6.60
C GLY A 119 12.89 -1.70 5.82
N PHE A 120 12.70 -0.66 4.99
CA PHE A 120 11.57 -0.58 4.08
C PHE A 120 11.59 -1.74 3.07
N ASP A 121 12.73 -1.93 2.41
CA ASP A 121 12.88 -2.94 1.35
C ASP A 121 12.75 -4.36 1.93
N TYR A 122 13.34 -4.62 3.08
CA TYR A 122 13.27 -5.90 3.75
C TYR A 122 11.84 -6.26 4.19
N LEU A 123 11.11 -5.32 4.81
CA LEU A 123 9.70 -5.54 5.14
C LEU A 123 8.86 -5.78 3.89
N LEU A 124 9.15 -5.08 2.79
CA LEU A 124 8.45 -5.27 1.53
C LEU A 124 8.70 -6.67 0.95
N GLN A 125 9.94 -7.18 1.01
CA GLN A 125 10.29 -8.53 0.60
C GLN A 125 9.57 -9.60 1.43
N LEU A 126 9.30 -9.33 2.72
CA LEU A 126 8.47 -10.19 3.58
C LEU A 126 6.96 -10.11 3.28
N GLY A 127 6.55 -9.43 2.21
CA GLY A 127 5.15 -9.24 1.85
C GLY A 127 4.39 -8.28 2.78
N GLN A 128 5.10 -7.55 3.64
CA GLN A 128 4.50 -6.57 4.53
C GLN A 128 4.33 -5.22 3.83
N ILE A 129 3.37 -4.42 4.31
CA ILE A 129 3.28 -3.00 3.92
C ILE A 129 4.18 -2.21 4.89
N PRO A 130 5.36 -1.71 4.47
CA PRO A 130 6.38 -1.23 5.42
C PRO A 130 5.95 0.00 6.24
N VAL A 131 5.00 0.77 5.71
CA VAL A 131 4.47 2.01 6.31
C VAL A 131 3.06 1.84 6.88
N SER A 132 2.59 0.59 7.05
CA SER A 132 1.29 0.31 7.68
C SER A 132 1.27 0.81 9.12
N ARG A 133 0.10 1.30 9.57
CA ARG A 133 -0.12 1.66 10.98
C ARG A 133 -0.32 0.45 11.88
N THR A 134 -0.82 -0.64 11.32
CA THR A 134 -1.04 -1.89 12.05
C THR A 134 0.29 -2.60 12.17
N ILE A 135 0.63 -3.05 13.38
CA ILE A 135 1.71 -3.98 13.67
C ILE A 135 1.10 -5.36 13.67
#